data_AF-A0A7T5UNT4-F1
#
_entry.id   AF-A0A7T5UNT4-F1
#
_cell.length_a   1.000
_cell.length_b   1.000
_cell.length_c   1.000
_cell.angle_alpha   90.00
_cell.angle_beta   90.00
_cell.angle_gamma   90.00
#
_symmetry.space_group_name_H-M   'P 1'
#
loop_
_entity.id
_entity.type
_entity.pdbx_description
1 polymer ?
#
loop_
_entity_poly.entity_id
_entity_poly.type
_entity_poly.pdbx_seq_one_letter_code
_entity_poly.pdbx_strand_id
1 'polypeptide(L)'
;MYRFKIFSVAIISLFFLLCFPYKVFAEDPNQFITVVNPVRISAYGGKPAEGMKSEYQIIRKNKISATWLMTYDAMQNPEVMSVARGMDKSQEFGIFVEVTPTFSEDSKITYHNTGSWHHAASVFLSGYAQEDRRVLIDKVFQTFKGKFGYYPKSVGSWWTDAYSLSYMKEKYGIIANLVCSDQYSTDGYQIWGQPWGLPYYPSKLYSAVPPSTIADKIDVVNLQWAPRDPLNGYTSSLYSTQDYLGAPIRQDVGYFQKLINIYMSMNKINGFAQVTVGLESDLDPDGYKGEFAKQIEYVNSLTTNGIKILTMADFSTWYRQKFTDVSPSYKIESKDLLGKNMQSFWYGSSKYRLFYIKDFDKKEIKILDLRIYNSTLKDPYYDSPNFQFTLSENIPAVIDTVSNTDNIWILQGDFEIITDDDNFTIKGRGIKVPDFVKKSPLIDVIQTGSEVKISTIGELVPAGGIEIKDFSAEAIHFFRQKLAFFYLLTGRGWNYLTKVSYTIPQGEVYALLYLKSQPFGRVLVYDNECLQCSWHTEFKPPEFSNRRGYVGKYSGNPVVYNKSVFAAKTQTEAKKEFDKLHAKYVYLTKFEDYTEKLPFSPGDLNVEKIFSNANAEIWRVK
;
A
#
# COMPACT_ATOMS: atom_id res chain seq x y z
N MET A 1 -62.12 -47.61 -24.55
CA MET A 1 -62.30 -46.15 -24.40
C MET A 1 -61.42 -45.52 -23.30
N TYR A 2 -60.19 -46.04 -23.07
CA TYR A 2 -59.31 -45.61 -21.97
C TYR A 2 -57.89 -45.20 -22.40
N ARG A 3 -57.54 -45.35 -23.70
CA ARG A 3 -56.19 -45.03 -24.23
C ARG A 3 -56.06 -43.65 -24.88
N PHE A 4 -57.15 -42.93 -25.12
CA PHE A 4 -57.11 -41.61 -25.77
C PHE A 4 -57.10 -40.41 -24.79
N LYS A 5 -57.40 -40.60 -23.50
CA LYS A 5 -57.37 -39.50 -22.51
C LYS A 5 -55.98 -39.23 -21.92
N ILE A 6 -55.09 -40.21 -21.90
CA ILE A 6 -53.73 -40.04 -21.33
C ILE A 6 -52.81 -39.31 -22.32
N PHE A 7 -53.02 -39.49 -23.62
CA PHE A 7 -52.19 -38.83 -24.65
C PHE A 7 -52.48 -37.32 -24.75
N SER A 8 -53.72 -36.89 -24.56
CA SER A 8 -54.09 -35.47 -24.61
C SER A 8 -53.59 -34.67 -23.40
N VAL A 9 -53.52 -35.28 -22.21
CA VAL A 9 -53.01 -34.60 -20.99
C VAL A 9 -51.48 -34.50 -21.02
N ALA A 10 -50.79 -35.48 -21.60
CA ALA A 10 -49.33 -35.44 -21.76
C ALA A 10 -48.89 -34.36 -22.77
N ILE A 11 -49.61 -34.18 -23.87
CA ILE A 11 -49.26 -33.17 -24.89
C ILE A 11 -49.57 -31.74 -24.41
N ILE A 12 -50.65 -31.53 -23.66
CA ILE A 12 -50.97 -30.21 -23.09
C ILE A 12 -49.98 -29.83 -21.96
N SER A 13 -49.50 -30.81 -21.18
CA SER A 13 -48.47 -30.57 -20.15
C SER A 13 -47.09 -30.29 -20.77
N LEU A 14 -46.76 -30.91 -21.91
CA LEU A 14 -45.52 -30.64 -22.64
C LEU A 14 -45.55 -29.27 -23.35
N PHE A 15 -46.73 -28.81 -23.80
CA PHE A 15 -46.90 -27.48 -24.39
C PHE A 15 -46.81 -26.35 -23.35
N PHE A 16 -47.31 -26.57 -22.12
CA PHE A 16 -47.15 -25.60 -21.02
C PHE A 16 -45.70 -25.49 -20.51
N LEU A 17 -44.87 -26.52 -20.69
CA LEU A 17 -43.43 -26.48 -20.41
C LEU A 17 -42.60 -25.81 -21.52
N LEU A 18 -43.15 -25.65 -22.72
CA LEU A 18 -42.47 -25.03 -23.87
C LEU A 18 -42.90 -23.58 -24.17
N CYS A 19 -43.92 -23.05 -23.48
CA CYS A 19 -44.41 -21.68 -23.65
C CYS A 19 -43.97 -20.70 -22.56
N PHE A 20 -43.17 -21.12 -21.57
CA PHE A 20 -42.42 -20.16 -20.76
C PHE A 20 -41.13 -19.83 -21.50
N PRO A 21 -40.93 -18.60 -22.01
CA PRO A 21 -39.58 -18.19 -22.36
C PRO A 21 -38.77 -18.32 -21.08
N TYR A 22 -37.89 -19.32 -21.00
CA TYR A 22 -36.74 -19.22 -20.14
C TYR A 22 -36.04 -17.94 -20.60
N LYS A 23 -36.30 -16.84 -19.91
CA LYS A 23 -35.34 -15.76 -19.85
C LYS A 23 -34.13 -16.39 -19.18
N VAL A 24 -33.28 -17.02 -19.99
CA VAL A 24 -31.87 -17.09 -19.70
C VAL A 24 -31.47 -15.62 -19.62
N PHE A 25 -31.59 -15.05 -18.43
CA PHE A 25 -30.83 -13.84 -18.13
C PHE A 25 -29.39 -14.29 -18.31
N ALA A 26 -28.80 -13.95 -19.45
CA ALA A 26 -27.36 -13.85 -19.53
C ALA A 26 -27.00 -12.93 -18.37
N GLU A 27 -26.47 -13.51 -17.30
CA GLU A 27 -25.98 -12.76 -16.15
C GLU A 27 -24.96 -11.79 -16.73
N ASP A 28 -25.29 -10.49 -16.68
CA ASP A 28 -24.43 -9.42 -17.17
C ASP A 28 -23.09 -9.61 -16.48
N PRO A 29 -22.04 -10.04 -17.21
CA PRO A 29 -20.79 -10.36 -16.56
C PRO A 29 -20.23 -9.01 -16.12
N ASN A 30 -20.36 -8.70 -14.82
CA ASN A 30 -19.92 -7.45 -14.20
C ASN A 30 -18.39 -7.28 -14.36
N GLN A 31 -17.95 -6.97 -15.56
CA GLN A 31 -16.57 -6.91 -16.00
C GLN A 31 -16.33 -5.49 -16.52
N PHE A 32 -15.36 -4.82 -15.91
CA PHE A 32 -15.14 -3.41 -16.10
C PHE A 32 -13.67 -3.14 -16.44
N ILE A 33 -13.45 -2.26 -17.41
CA ILE A 33 -12.13 -1.68 -17.67
C ILE A 33 -12.24 -0.19 -17.45
N THR A 34 -11.39 0.37 -16.58
CA THR A 34 -11.32 1.80 -16.35
C THR A 34 -10.09 2.34 -17.08
N VAL A 35 -10.29 3.24 -18.04
CA VAL A 35 -9.17 3.88 -18.75
C VAL A 35 -8.86 5.21 -18.08
N VAL A 36 -7.63 5.39 -17.60
CA VAL A 36 -7.20 6.56 -16.82
C VAL A 36 -5.87 7.09 -17.34
N ASN A 37 -5.77 8.39 -17.59
CA ASN A 37 -4.57 9.01 -18.13
C ASN A 37 -4.16 10.19 -17.23
N PRO A 38 -3.08 10.06 -16.44
CA PRO A 38 -2.50 11.17 -15.71
C PRO A 38 -1.90 12.22 -16.67
N VAL A 39 -2.32 13.47 -16.55
CA VAL A 39 -1.86 14.60 -17.38
C VAL A 39 -1.00 15.52 -16.52
N ARG A 40 0.31 15.55 -16.80
CA ARG A 40 1.28 16.37 -16.09
C ARG A 40 2.16 17.20 -17.03
N ILE A 41 2.74 18.27 -16.51
CA ILE A 41 3.80 19.01 -17.20
C ILE A 41 5.11 18.26 -16.94
N SER A 42 5.64 17.58 -17.96
CA SER A 42 6.84 16.76 -17.83
C SER A 42 8.05 17.58 -17.38
N ALA A 43 8.78 17.10 -16.37
CA ALA A 43 10.08 17.66 -15.98
C ALA A 43 11.16 17.44 -17.07
N TYR A 44 10.90 16.60 -18.07
CA TYR A 44 11.85 16.21 -19.12
C TYR A 44 11.66 16.97 -20.44
N GLY A 45 10.91 18.08 -20.45
CA GLY A 45 10.72 18.91 -21.64
C GLY A 45 9.67 18.41 -22.63
N GLY A 46 8.73 17.56 -22.17
CA GLY A 46 7.62 17.06 -22.98
C GLY A 46 6.67 18.18 -23.45
N LYS A 47 5.89 17.87 -24.48
CA LYS A 47 4.84 18.74 -25.02
C LYS A 47 3.47 18.24 -24.57
N PRO A 48 3.05 18.51 -23.32
CA PRO A 48 1.91 17.85 -22.68
C PRO A 48 0.60 18.02 -23.46
N ALA A 49 0.37 19.18 -24.09
CA ALA A 49 -0.82 19.39 -24.92
C ALA A 49 -0.80 18.53 -26.20
N GLU A 50 0.35 18.40 -26.87
CA GLU A 50 0.48 17.56 -28.06
C GLU A 50 0.38 16.06 -27.71
N GLY A 51 0.98 15.64 -26.58
CA GLY A 51 0.89 14.29 -26.03
C GLY A 51 -0.55 13.91 -25.70
N MET A 52 -1.20 14.69 -24.84
CA MET A 52 -2.62 14.53 -24.48
C MET A 52 -3.54 14.49 -25.70
N LYS A 53 -3.29 15.36 -26.70
CA LYS A 53 -4.06 15.36 -27.95
C LYS A 53 -3.90 14.06 -28.74
N SER A 54 -2.68 13.54 -28.82
CA SER A 54 -2.34 12.32 -29.57
C SER A 54 -2.93 11.09 -28.90
N GLU A 55 -2.84 11.03 -27.57
CA GLU A 55 -3.49 10.01 -26.76
C GLU A 55 -5.01 10.03 -26.92
N TYR A 56 -5.63 11.21 -26.83
CA TYR A 56 -7.08 11.36 -26.99
C TYR A 56 -7.55 10.97 -28.39
N GLN A 57 -6.76 11.22 -29.44
CA GLN A 57 -7.11 10.78 -30.80
C GLN A 57 -7.28 9.26 -30.89
N ILE A 58 -6.43 8.49 -30.19
CA ILE A 58 -6.50 7.03 -30.13
C ILE A 58 -7.72 6.57 -29.34
N ILE A 59 -7.96 7.17 -28.18
CA ILE A 59 -9.13 6.89 -27.33
C ILE A 59 -10.43 7.17 -28.09
N ARG A 60 -10.52 8.35 -28.72
CA ARG A 60 -11.69 8.79 -29.50
C ARG A 60 -11.94 7.90 -30.72
N LYS A 61 -10.88 7.51 -31.46
CA LYS A 61 -10.98 6.57 -32.59
C LYS A 61 -11.64 5.26 -32.17
N ASN A 62 -11.31 4.80 -30.96
CA ASN A 62 -11.84 3.57 -30.38
C ASN A 62 -13.15 3.76 -29.60
N LYS A 63 -13.72 4.97 -29.54
CA LYS A 63 -14.98 5.30 -28.85
C LYS A 63 -14.97 4.90 -27.36
N ILE A 64 -13.82 5.08 -26.72
CA ILE A 64 -13.60 4.73 -25.31
C ILE A 64 -13.91 5.94 -24.42
N SER A 65 -14.65 5.69 -23.33
CA SER A 65 -14.75 6.63 -22.21
C SER A 65 -13.49 6.51 -21.34
N ALA A 66 -12.86 7.63 -21.00
CA ALA A 66 -11.65 7.66 -20.20
C ALA A 66 -11.66 8.80 -19.18
N THR A 67 -10.81 8.68 -18.16
CA THR A 67 -10.61 9.67 -17.11
C THR A 67 -9.26 10.35 -17.28
N TRP A 68 -9.24 11.67 -17.32
CA TRP A 68 -8.03 12.48 -17.46
C TRP A 68 -7.74 13.18 -16.13
N LEU A 69 -6.75 12.71 -15.39
CA LEU A 69 -6.40 13.28 -14.09
C LEU A 69 -5.32 14.34 -14.28
N MET A 70 -5.66 15.62 -14.09
CA MET A 70 -4.74 16.73 -14.36
C MET A 70 -4.01 17.20 -13.11
N THR A 71 -2.69 17.40 -13.21
CA THR A 71 -1.95 18.11 -12.17
C THR A 71 -2.33 19.58 -12.08
N TYR A 72 -2.00 20.22 -10.95
CA TYR A 72 -2.21 21.65 -10.77
C TYR A 72 -1.63 22.45 -11.93
N ASP A 73 -0.37 22.17 -12.30
CA ASP A 73 0.34 22.87 -13.37
C ASP A 73 -0.27 22.60 -14.76
N ALA A 74 -0.74 21.37 -15.01
CA ALA A 74 -1.43 21.04 -16.25
C ALA A 74 -2.72 21.85 -16.44
N MET A 75 -3.49 22.08 -15.36
CA MET A 75 -4.69 22.92 -15.40
C MET A 75 -4.41 24.42 -15.62
N GLN A 76 -3.18 24.86 -15.35
CA GLN A 76 -2.77 26.23 -15.62
C GLN A 76 -2.28 26.42 -17.06
N ASN A 77 -1.86 25.36 -17.74
CA ASN A 77 -1.40 25.43 -19.12
C ASN A 77 -2.58 25.68 -20.10
N PRO A 78 -2.61 26.83 -20.82
CA PRO A 78 -3.72 27.15 -21.73
C PRO A 78 -3.89 26.18 -22.90
N GLU A 79 -2.81 25.58 -23.39
CA GLU A 79 -2.85 24.64 -24.52
C GLU A 79 -3.44 23.30 -24.10
N VAL A 80 -3.04 22.78 -22.93
CA VAL A 80 -3.65 21.59 -22.32
C VAL A 80 -5.15 21.81 -22.11
N MET A 81 -5.52 22.97 -21.56
CA MET A 81 -6.93 23.33 -21.34
C MET A 81 -7.72 23.56 -22.64
N SER A 82 -7.04 23.88 -23.74
CA SER A 82 -7.66 23.96 -25.08
C SER A 82 -8.00 22.56 -25.59
N VAL A 83 -7.06 21.62 -25.45
CA VAL A 83 -7.28 20.20 -25.81
C VAL A 83 -8.42 19.61 -24.98
N ALA A 84 -8.39 19.77 -23.66
CA ALA A 84 -9.44 19.28 -22.75
C ALA A 84 -10.84 19.79 -23.13
N ARG A 85 -10.98 21.09 -23.43
CA ARG A 85 -12.26 21.68 -23.86
C ARG A 85 -12.76 21.19 -25.22
N GLY A 86 -11.85 20.68 -26.07
CA GLY A 86 -12.19 20.08 -27.35
C GLY A 86 -12.55 18.60 -27.28
N MET A 87 -12.45 17.96 -26.11
CA MET A 87 -12.82 16.57 -25.93
C MET A 87 -14.33 16.36 -25.90
N ASP A 88 -14.79 15.18 -26.30
CA ASP A 88 -16.20 14.85 -26.25
C ASP A 88 -16.68 14.53 -24.81
N LYS A 89 -18.01 14.49 -24.62
CA LYS A 89 -18.63 14.38 -23.30
C LYS A 89 -18.45 13.03 -22.60
N SER A 90 -17.93 12.01 -23.29
CA SER A 90 -17.62 10.71 -22.67
C SER A 90 -16.33 10.72 -21.86
N GLN A 91 -15.58 11.83 -21.88
CA GLN A 91 -14.34 11.99 -21.15
C GLN A 91 -14.60 12.62 -19.78
N GLU A 92 -14.13 11.99 -18.71
CA GLU A 92 -14.13 12.53 -17.35
C GLU A 92 -12.84 13.33 -17.10
N PHE A 93 -12.93 14.47 -16.43
CA PHE A 93 -11.78 15.21 -15.92
C PHE A 93 -11.72 15.12 -14.39
N GLY A 94 -10.51 14.88 -13.87
CA GLY A 94 -10.23 14.82 -12.44
C GLY A 94 -8.90 15.48 -12.09
N ILE A 95 -8.44 15.30 -10.85
CA ILE A 95 -7.18 15.88 -10.36
C ILE A 95 -6.16 14.77 -10.15
N PHE A 96 -4.95 14.94 -10.68
CA PHE A 96 -3.77 14.17 -10.27
C PHE A 96 -2.95 15.01 -9.29
N VAL A 97 -2.88 14.58 -8.03
CA VAL A 97 -2.27 15.36 -6.96
C VAL A 97 -0.77 15.07 -6.91
N GLU A 98 0.00 15.98 -7.47
CA GLU A 98 1.45 16.07 -7.29
C GLU A 98 1.78 17.48 -6.81
N VAL A 99 2.49 17.61 -5.69
CA VAL A 99 2.91 18.89 -5.17
C VAL A 99 4.13 19.37 -5.95
N THR A 100 4.03 20.58 -6.51
CA THR A 100 5.09 21.21 -7.31
C THR A 100 5.49 22.56 -6.73
N PRO A 101 6.65 23.14 -7.13
CA PRO A 101 7.04 24.47 -6.69
C PRO A 101 5.96 25.53 -6.94
N THR A 102 5.43 25.58 -8.17
CA THR A 102 4.37 26.51 -8.56
C THR A 102 3.09 26.30 -7.74
N PHE A 103 2.66 25.05 -7.58
CA PHE A 103 1.47 24.74 -6.79
C PHE A 103 1.64 25.16 -5.32
N SER A 104 2.81 24.93 -4.74
CA SER A 104 3.10 25.30 -3.35
C SER A 104 3.16 26.81 -3.17
N GLU A 105 3.84 27.53 -4.07
CA GLU A 105 3.93 28.99 -4.09
C GLU A 105 2.53 29.63 -4.17
N ASP A 106 1.71 29.17 -5.12
CA ASP A 106 0.33 29.64 -5.30
C ASP A 106 -0.59 29.31 -4.11
N SER A 107 -0.20 28.33 -3.29
CA SER A 107 -0.87 27.92 -2.06
C SER A 107 -0.30 28.59 -0.82
N LYS A 108 0.81 29.35 -0.95
CA LYS A 108 1.59 29.94 0.14
C LYS A 108 2.12 28.90 1.14
N ILE A 109 2.45 27.71 0.64
CA ILE A 109 3.11 26.64 1.39
C ILE A 109 4.56 26.54 0.93
N THR A 110 5.48 26.32 1.87
CA THR A 110 6.90 26.12 1.53
C THR A 110 7.07 24.78 0.84
N TYR A 111 7.53 24.79 -0.41
CA TYR A 111 7.86 23.56 -1.14
C TYR A 111 9.09 22.87 -0.53
N HIS A 112 8.99 21.57 -0.27
CA HIS A 112 10.12 20.76 0.19
C HIS A 112 11.05 20.41 -0.96
N ASN A 113 11.99 21.31 -1.30
CA ASN A 113 12.97 21.06 -2.35
C ASN A 113 14.07 20.11 -1.86
N THR A 114 13.89 18.82 -2.12
CA THR A 114 14.86 17.76 -1.76
C THR A 114 15.85 17.43 -2.89
N GLY A 115 15.96 18.28 -3.92
CA GLY A 115 16.85 18.09 -5.07
C GLY A 115 16.28 17.24 -6.21
N SER A 116 15.14 16.57 -5.99
CA SER A 116 14.38 15.86 -7.02
C SER A 116 12.88 16.05 -6.82
N TRP A 117 12.14 16.14 -7.92
CA TRP A 117 10.69 16.32 -7.89
C TRP A 117 9.97 15.08 -7.37
N HIS A 118 10.45 13.86 -7.70
CA HIS A 118 9.79 12.60 -7.35
C HIS A 118 10.16 12.07 -5.95
N HIS A 119 10.92 12.83 -5.15
CA HIS A 119 11.12 12.41 -3.77
C HIS A 119 9.81 12.53 -2.99
N ALA A 120 9.51 11.53 -2.15
CA ALA A 120 8.24 11.41 -1.46
C ALA A 120 7.89 12.65 -0.62
N ALA A 121 8.88 13.20 0.09
CA ALA A 121 8.73 14.43 0.88
C ALA A 121 8.35 15.67 0.05
N SER A 122 8.68 15.69 -1.25
CA SER A 122 8.40 16.82 -2.15
C SER A 122 7.02 16.69 -2.78
N VAL A 123 6.73 15.52 -3.37
CA VAL A 123 5.63 15.32 -4.33
C VAL A 123 4.30 14.93 -3.69
N PHE A 124 4.34 14.23 -2.56
CA PHE A 124 3.12 13.72 -1.92
C PHE A 124 2.62 14.67 -0.84
N LEU A 125 1.29 14.69 -0.64
CA LEU A 125 0.66 15.40 0.47
C LEU A 125 1.16 14.89 1.82
N SER A 126 1.48 13.60 1.94
CA SER A 126 2.07 13.02 3.16
C SER A 126 3.41 13.65 3.56
N GLY A 127 4.09 14.34 2.65
CA GLY A 127 5.30 15.12 2.94
C GLY A 127 5.04 16.43 3.70
N TYR A 128 3.80 16.86 3.86
CA TYR A 128 3.40 18.13 4.47
C TYR A 128 2.58 17.91 5.75
N ALA A 129 2.54 18.88 6.64
CA ALA A 129 1.67 18.84 7.82
C ALA A 129 0.19 18.86 7.40
N GLN A 130 -0.72 18.30 8.21
CA GLN A 130 -2.14 18.18 7.86
C GLN A 130 -2.80 19.51 7.52
N GLU A 131 -2.41 20.59 8.19
CA GLU A 131 -2.84 21.97 7.92
C GLU A 131 -2.51 22.38 6.48
N ASP A 132 -1.26 22.14 6.06
CA ASP A 132 -0.76 22.47 4.74
C ASP A 132 -1.38 21.56 3.67
N ARG A 133 -1.61 20.26 3.99
CA ARG A 133 -2.37 19.35 3.13
C ARG A 133 -3.75 19.93 2.82
N ARG A 134 -4.49 20.43 3.83
CA ARG A 134 -5.81 21.05 3.62
C ARG A 134 -5.74 22.27 2.71
N VAL A 135 -4.72 23.12 2.88
CA VAL A 135 -4.52 24.33 2.04
C VAL A 135 -4.21 23.95 0.59
N LEU A 136 -3.30 23.00 0.36
CA LEU A 136 -2.97 22.50 -0.97
C LEU A 136 -4.21 21.89 -1.64
N ILE A 137 -4.92 21.00 -0.94
CA ILE A 137 -6.16 20.38 -1.45
C ILE A 137 -7.18 21.45 -1.82
N ASP A 138 -7.43 22.42 -0.92
CA ASP A 138 -8.39 23.48 -1.20
C ASP A 138 -8.00 24.28 -2.45
N LYS A 139 -6.73 24.64 -2.58
CA LYS A 139 -6.25 25.40 -3.73
C LYS A 139 -6.48 24.64 -5.04
N VAL A 140 -6.09 23.36 -5.13
CA VAL A 140 -6.24 22.60 -6.39
C VAL A 140 -7.70 22.33 -6.73
N PHE A 141 -8.57 22.08 -5.74
CA PHE A 141 -10.00 21.90 -5.98
C PHE A 141 -10.70 23.19 -6.41
N GLN A 142 -10.35 24.35 -5.83
CA GLN A 142 -10.88 25.64 -6.30
C GLN A 142 -10.39 25.97 -7.71
N THR A 143 -9.12 25.70 -8.01
CA THR A 143 -8.59 25.84 -9.38
C THR A 143 -9.37 24.96 -10.35
N PHE A 144 -9.56 23.67 -10.04
CA PHE A 144 -10.35 22.76 -10.89
C PHE A 144 -11.77 23.30 -11.12
N LYS A 145 -12.49 23.70 -10.07
CA LYS A 145 -13.82 24.27 -10.19
C LYS A 145 -13.84 25.55 -11.04
N GLY A 146 -12.83 26.40 -10.93
CA GLY A 146 -12.69 27.59 -11.76
C GLY A 146 -12.50 27.28 -13.26
N LYS A 147 -11.90 26.13 -13.60
CA LYS A 147 -11.67 25.71 -14.99
C LYS A 147 -12.85 24.96 -15.59
N PHE A 148 -13.51 24.10 -14.80
CA PHE A 148 -14.53 23.15 -15.28
C PHE A 148 -15.96 23.46 -14.82
N GLY A 149 -16.13 24.33 -13.82
CA GLY A 149 -17.46 24.72 -13.29
C GLY A 149 -18.05 23.77 -12.24
N TYR A 150 -17.37 22.67 -11.90
CA TYR A 150 -17.78 21.67 -10.90
C TYR A 150 -16.57 21.16 -10.12
N TYR A 151 -16.78 20.52 -8.96
CA TYR A 151 -15.71 19.80 -8.26
C TYR A 151 -15.55 18.38 -8.82
N PRO A 152 -14.31 17.86 -8.93
CA PRO A 152 -14.08 16.57 -9.55
C PRO A 152 -14.68 15.44 -8.71
N LYS A 153 -15.10 14.35 -9.36
CA LYS A 153 -15.51 13.11 -8.70
C LYS A 153 -14.33 12.16 -8.48
N SER A 154 -13.32 12.27 -9.32
CA SER A 154 -12.15 11.40 -9.35
C SER A 154 -10.89 12.19 -9.09
N VAL A 155 -10.05 11.67 -8.20
CA VAL A 155 -8.70 12.14 -7.94
C VAL A 155 -7.71 10.99 -8.12
N GLY A 156 -6.43 11.28 -8.04
CA GLY A 156 -5.41 10.25 -7.99
C GLY A 156 -4.05 10.82 -7.66
N SER A 157 -3.15 9.95 -7.23
CA SER A 157 -1.73 10.21 -7.13
C SER A 157 -1.01 8.86 -7.01
N TRP A 158 0.32 8.84 -7.04
CA TRP A 158 1.03 7.60 -6.72
C TRP A 158 0.81 7.19 -5.25
N TRP A 159 0.59 8.15 -4.34
CA TRP A 159 0.18 7.91 -2.97
C TRP A 159 -0.69 9.03 -2.39
N THR A 160 -1.95 8.70 -2.07
CA THR A 160 -2.88 9.58 -1.36
C THR A 160 -3.09 9.02 0.05
N ASP A 161 -2.63 9.74 1.07
CA ASP A 161 -2.77 9.34 2.48
C ASP A 161 -4.23 9.38 2.97
N ALA A 162 -4.53 8.61 4.03
CA ALA A 162 -5.89 8.46 4.55
C ALA A 162 -6.51 9.78 5.02
N TYR A 163 -5.71 10.65 5.62
CA TYR A 163 -6.16 11.94 6.12
C TYR A 163 -6.57 12.85 4.94
N SER A 164 -5.70 13.00 3.95
CA SER A 164 -5.98 13.78 2.74
C SER A 164 -7.21 13.25 1.99
N LEU A 165 -7.32 11.93 1.84
CA LEU A 165 -8.43 11.30 1.14
C LEU A 165 -9.77 11.51 1.88
N SER A 166 -9.77 11.40 3.21
CA SER A 166 -10.94 11.70 4.04
C SER A 166 -11.38 13.15 3.88
N TYR A 167 -10.44 14.09 3.93
CA TYR A 167 -10.75 15.51 3.75
C TYR A 167 -11.33 15.81 2.36
N MET A 168 -10.74 15.25 1.30
CA MET A 168 -11.28 15.38 -0.06
C MET A 168 -12.70 14.81 -0.16
N LYS A 169 -12.97 13.66 0.45
CA LYS A 169 -14.30 13.05 0.48
C LYS A 169 -15.31 13.92 1.21
N GLU A 170 -15.00 14.34 2.42
CA GLU A 170 -15.93 15.06 3.30
C GLU A 170 -16.25 16.45 2.77
N LYS A 171 -15.24 17.18 2.27
CA LYS A 171 -15.41 18.55 1.80
C LYS A 171 -15.86 18.66 0.35
N TYR A 172 -15.34 17.81 -0.53
CA TYR A 172 -15.54 17.93 -1.98
C TYR A 172 -16.35 16.80 -2.60
N GLY A 173 -16.65 15.73 -1.85
CA GLY A 173 -17.56 14.68 -2.31
C GLY A 173 -16.98 13.77 -3.39
N ILE A 174 -15.65 13.62 -3.45
CA ILE A 174 -15.01 12.65 -4.35
C ILE A 174 -15.51 11.23 -4.08
N ILE A 175 -15.46 10.37 -5.09
CA ILE A 175 -15.90 8.97 -4.99
C ILE A 175 -14.89 7.99 -5.54
N ALA A 176 -13.87 8.45 -6.26
CA ALA A 176 -12.83 7.61 -6.86
C ALA A 176 -11.44 8.19 -6.57
N ASN A 177 -10.48 7.31 -6.28
CA ASN A 177 -9.08 7.63 -6.12
C ASN A 177 -8.22 6.63 -6.93
N LEU A 178 -7.38 7.13 -7.83
CA LEU A 178 -6.34 6.32 -8.45
C LEU A 178 -5.18 6.21 -7.47
N VAL A 179 -4.72 4.98 -7.19
CA VAL A 179 -3.58 4.71 -6.31
C VAL A 179 -2.61 3.76 -7.00
N CYS A 180 -1.32 3.89 -6.72
CA CYS A 180 -0.33 2.92 -7.18
C CYS A 180 -0.66 1.52 -6.61
N SER A 181 -0.67 0.51 -7.46
CA SER A 181 -0.75 -0.91 -7.07
C SER A 181 0.42 -1.27 -6.17
N ASP A 182 0.21 -2.30 -5.34
CA ASP A 182 1.23 -2.84 -4.45
C ASP A 182 2.58 -3.04 -5.17
N GLN A 183 3.63 -2.42 -4.64
CA GLN A 183 5.01 -2.51 -5.11
C GLN A 183 5.99 -2.44 -3.94
N TYR A 184 6.95 -3.36 -3.92
CA TYR A 184 7.91 -3.39 -2.82
C TYR A 184 8.95 -2.27 -2.90
N SER A 185 9.44 -1.95 -4.09
CA SER A 185 10.46 -0.92 -4.30
C SER A 185 10.51 -0.50 -5.78
N THR A 186 9.89 0.62 -6.12
CA THR A 186 10.04 1.29 -7.43
C THR A 186 9.99 2.80 -7.20
N ASP A 187 10.87 3.55 -7.86
CA ASP A 187 11.02 5.01 -7.71
C ASP A 187 11.25 5.52 -6.27
N GLY A 188 11.79 4.66 -5.40
CA GLY A 188 11.97 4.98 -3.98
C GLY A 188 10.68 4.87 -3.15
N TYR A 189 9.61 4.30 -3.70
CA TYR A 189 8.36 4.06 -2.99
C TYR A 189 8.18 2.59 -2.68
N GLN A 190 8.08 2.28 -1.39
CA GLN A 190 7.59 1.02 -0.86
C GLN A 190 6.12 1.20 -0.49
N ILE A 191 5.24 0.64 -1.30
CA ILE A 191 3.79 0.62 -1.09
C ILE A 191 3.42 -0.86 -1.05
N TRP A 192 3.47 -1.45 0.14
CA TRP A 192 3.53 -2.89 0.29
C TRP A 192 2.56 -3.39 1.36
N GLY A 193 1.62 -4.21 0.95
CA GLY A 193 0.63 -4.80 1.84
C GLY A 193 -0.82 -4.45 1.55
N GLN A 194 -1.12 -3.65 0.53
CA GLN A 194 -2.48 -3.34 0.12
C GLN A 194 -3.24 -4.59 -0.36
N PRO A 195 -4.57 -4.54 -0.48
CA PRO A 195 -5.30 -5.49 -1.32
C PRO A 195 -4.60 -5.64 -2.68
N TRP A 196 -4.46 -6.85 -3.20
CA TRP A 196 -3.72 -7.13 -4.43
C TRP A 196 -4.61 -6.97 -5.67
N GLY A 197 -4.36 -5.93 -6.48
CA GLY A 197 -4.84 -5.81 -7.86
C GLY A 197 -6.35 -5.59 -8.05
N LEU A 198 -7.13 -5.37 -6.98
CA LEU A 198 -8.58 -5.17 -7.04
C LEU A 198 -9.01 -3.89 -6.31
N PRO A 199 -10.13 -3.27 -6.72
CA PRO A 199 -10.60 -2.05 -6.11
C PRO A 199 -11.17 -2.30 -4.71
N TYR A 200 -10.93 -1.34 -3.81
CA TYR A 200 -11.35 -1.43 -2.41
C TYR A 200 -11.70 -0.05 -1.84
N TYR A 201 -12.47 -0.01 -0.75
CA TYR A 201 -12.58 1.17 0.09
C TYR A 201 -11.41 1.24 1.05
N PRO A 202 -10.80 2.41 1.28
CA PRO A 202 -9.78 2.59 2.31
C PRO A 202 -10.38 2.84 3.71
N SER A 203 -9.58 2.53 4.74
CA SER A 203 -9.82 2.94 6.13
C SER A 203 -9.50 4.43 6.34
N LYS A 204 -10.19 5.04 7.32
CA LYS A 204 -9.97 6.43 7.77
C LYS A 204 -8.60 6.66 8.38
N LEU A 205 -7.93 5.61 8.85
CA LEU A 205 -6.61 5.70 9.46
C LEU A 205 -5.47 5.32 8.51
N TYR A 206 -5.73 4.50 7.50
CA TYR A 206 -4.69 4.07 6.56
C TYR A 206 -5.27 3.70 5.19
N SER A 207 -4.87 4.44 4.14
CA SER A 207 -5.43 4.28 2.80
C SER A 207 -5.04 2.96 2.12
N ALA A 208 -3.96 2.30 2.58
CA ALA A 208 -3.55 0.97 2.15
C ALA A 208 -4.36 -0.17 2.80
N VAL A 209 -5.19 0.12 3.80
CA VAL A 209 -5.91 -0.89 4.60
C VAL A 209 -7.40 -0.85 4.26
N PRO A 210 -8.04 -2.00 3.95
CA PRO A 210 -9.48 -2.06 3.82
C PRO A 210 -10.18 -1.92 5.19
N PRO A 211 -11.27 -1.15 5.31
CA PRO A 211 -11.97 -0.96 6.56
C PRO A 211 -12.71 -2.24 6.96
N SER A 212 -12.71 -2.55 8.24
CA SER A 212 -13.51 -3.65 8.81
C SER A 212 -14.95 -3.27 9.09
N THR A 213 -15.28 -1.98 9.13
CA THR A 213 -16.62 -1.47 9.46
C THR A 213 -16.98 -0.25 8.62
N ILE A 214 -18.27 0.07 8.54
CA ILE A 214 -18.76 1.28 7.85
C ILE A 214 -18.23 2.55 8.53
N ALA A 215 -18.08 2.55 9.85
CA ALA A 215 -17.62 3.73 10.60
C ALA A 215 -16.17 4.10 10.25
N ASP A 216 -15.33 3.10 9.97
CA ASP A 216 -13.93 3.23 9.57
C ASP A 216 -13.77 3.46 8.06
N LYS A 217 -14.83 3.26 7.26
CA LYS A 217 -14.76 3.42 5.81
C LYS A 217 -14.61 4.89 5.39
N ILE A 218 -13.62 5.17 4.53
CA ILE A 218 -13.68 6.30 3.61
C ILE A 218 -14.48 5.84 2.39
N ASP A 219 -15.64 6.45 2.15
CA ASP A 219 -16.55 6.08 1.07
C ASP A 219 -16.07 6.60 -0.32
N VAL A 220 -14.85 6.19 -0.68
CA VAL A 220 -14.12 6.43 -1.93
C VAL A 220 -13.55 5.11 -2.40
N VAL A 221 -13.66 4.80 -3.69
CA VAL A 221 -13.09 3.57 -4.26
C VAL A 221 -11.64 3.84 -4.65
N ASN A 222 -10.69 3.12 -4.06
CA ASN A 222 -9.31 3.04 -4.53
C ASN A 222 -9.26 2.12 -5.76
N LEU A 223 -8.90 2.68 -6.91
CA LEU A 223 -8.62 1.95 -8.14
C LEU A 223 -7.11 1.79 -8.30
N GLN A 224 -6.64 0.54 -8.42
CA GLN A 224 -5.21 0.24 -8.44
C GLN A 224 -4.60 0.41 -9.84
N TRP A 225 -3.48 1.14 -9.88
CA TRP A 225 -2.69 1.45 -11.06
C TRP A 225 -1.30 0.80 -11.00
N ALA A 226 -0.93 -0.11 -11.89
CA ALA A 226 -1.72 -0.82 -12.89
C ALA A 226 -1.76 -2.32 -12.53
N PRO A 227 -2.68 -3.13 -13.09
CA PRO A 227 -2.78 -4.56 -12.82
C PRO A 227 -1.41 -5.25 -12.94
N ARG A 228 -1.00 -5.93 -11.86
CA ARG A 228 0.25 -6.71 -11.80
C ARG A 228 -0.05 -8.17 -12.11
N ASP A 229 0.91 -8.86 -12.69
CA ASP A 229 0.88 -10.33 -12.83
C ASP A 229 0.75 -10.99 -11.45
N PRO A 230 -0.29 -11.82 -11.22
CA PRO A 230 -0.53 -12.43 -9.90
C PRO A 230 0.62 -13.31 -9.38
N LEU A 231 1.51 -13.79 -10.25
CA LEU A 231 2.68 -14.58 -9.84
C LEU A 231 3.97 -13.77 -9.93
N ASN A 232 4.30 -13.27 -11.12
CA ASN A 232 5.61 -12.65 -11.35
C ASN A 232 5.67 -11.22 -10.79
N GLY A 233 4.52 -10.54 -10.77
CA GLY A 233 4.35 -9.18 -10.22
C GLY A 233 4.68 -9.09 -8.73
N TYR A 234 4.51 -10.19 -7.99
CA TYR A 234 4.85 -10.25 -6.57
C TYR A 234 6.35 -10.01 -6.30
N THR A 235 7.21 -10.44 -7.23
CA THR A 235 8.67 -10.25 -7.09
C THR A 235 9.21 -9.01 -7.80
N SER A 236 8.49 -8.50 -8.81
CA SER A 236 8.92 -7.34 -9.57
C SER A 236 7.69 -6.62 -10.13
N SER A 237 7.58 -5.33 -9.82
CA SER A 237 6.55 -4.43 -10.33
C SER A 237 6.52 -4.39 -11.85
N LEU A 238 7.65 -4.62 -12.54
CA LEU A 238 7.74 -4.55 -13.99
C LEU A 238 6.83 -5.54 -14.73
N TYR A 239 6.38 -6.61 -14.07
CA TYR A 239 5.34 -7.50 -14.58
C TYR A 239 3.94 -6.89 -14.37
N SER A 240 3.62 -5.87 -15.16
CA SER A 240 2.37 -5.12 -15.08
C SER A 240 1.83 -4.79 -16.46
N THR A 241 0.61 -4.27 -16.53
CA THR A 241 0.06 -3.74 -17.79
C THR A 241 0.74 -2.46 -18.27
N GLN A 242 1.59 -1.82 -17.47
CA GLN A 242 2.29 -0.58 -17.81
C GLN A 242 3.74 -0.84 -18.24
N ASP A 243 4.46 -1.67 -17.50
CA ASP A 243 5.92 -1.72 -17.51
C ASP A 243 6.49 -2.94 -18.24
N TYR A 244 5.63 -3.85 -18.73
CA TYR A 244 6.03 -5.14 -19.28
C TYR A 244 7.00 -5.06 -20.48
N LEU A 245 7.03 -3.94 -21.20
CA LEU A 245 7.96 -3.70 -22.29
C LEU A 245 9.40 -3.49 -21.80
N GLY A 246 9.57 -2.99 -20.57
CA GLY A 246 10.83 -2.57 -20.00
C GLY A 246 11.82 -3.73 -19.80
N ALA A 247 13.12 -3.41 -19.83
CA ALA A 247 14.13 -4.38 -19.42
C ALA A 247 14.06 -4.63 -17.90
N PRO A 248 14.28 -5.87 -17.42
CA PRO A 248 14.65 -7.07 -18.18
C PRO A 248 13.47 -7.89 -18.75
N ILE A 249 12.23 -7.42 -18.58
CA ILE A 249 10.98 -8.19 -18.84
C ILE A 249 10.69 -8.40 -20.33
N ARG A 250 10.82 -7.33 -21.14
CA ARG A 250 10.75 -7.34 -22.62
C ARG A 250 9.60 -8.16 -23.22
N GLN A 251 8.41 -8.02 -22.65
CA GLN A 251 7.18 -8.64 -23.18
C GLN A 251 6.54 -7.76 -24.26
N ASP A 252 5.38 -8.17 -24.78
CA ASP A 252 4.62 -7.48 -25.84
C ASP A 252 3.11 -7.40 -25.51
N VAL A 253 2.31 -6.80 -26.40
CA VAL A 253 0.86 -6.67 -26.22
C VAL A 253 0.15 -8.00 -25.96
N GLY A 254 0.71 -9.13 -26.40
CA GLY A 254 0.17 -10.46 -26.09
C GLY A 254 0.23 -10.77 -24.59
N TYR A 255 1.26 -10.29 -23.88
CA TYR A 255 1.33 -10.37 -22.42
C TYR A 255 0.26 -9.50 -21.76
N PHE A 256 0.10 -8.26 -22.22
CA PHE A 256 -0.98 -7.36 -21.77
C PHE A 256 -2.36 -8.03 -21.92
N GLN A 257 -2.64 -8.61 -23.10
CA GLN A 257 -3.90 -9.31 -23.37
C GLN A 257 -4.15 -10.47 -22.40
N LYS A 258 -3.14 -11.33 -22.17
CA LYS A 258 -3.25 -12.44 -21.23
C LYS A 258 -3.53 -11.95 -19.81
N LEU A 259 -2.85 -10.88 -19.38
CA LEU A 259 -3.02 -10.30 -18.06
C LEU A 259 -4.44 -9.74 -17.85
N ILE A 260 -4.96 -8.96 -18.82
CA ILE A 260 -6.34 -8.48 -18.79
C ILE A 260 -7.33 -9.63 -18.72
N ASN A 261 -7.14 -10.69 -19.53
CA ASN A 261 -8.03 -11.85 -19.52
C ASN A 261 -8.05 -12.59 -18.18
N ILE A 262 -6.92 -12.70 -17.48
CA ILE A 262 -6.86 -13.28 -16.13
C ILE A 262 -7.80 -12.51 -15.20
N TYR A 263 -7.60 -11.20 -15.07
CA TYR A 263 -8.42 -10.40 -14.17
C TYR A 263 -9.90 -10.40 -14.58
N MET A 264 -10.21 -10.27 -15.87
CA MET A 264 -11.59 -10.31 -16.34
C MET A 264 -12.28 -11.63 -15.98
N SER A 265 -11.56 -12.77 -16.02
CA SER A 265 -12.13 -14.07 -15.67
C SER A 265 -12.51 -14.22 -14.19
N MET A 266 -12.01 -13.34 -13.32
CA MET A 266 -12.30 -13.35 -11.88
C MET A 266 -13.74 -12.98 -11.54
N ASN A 267 -14.51 -12.42 -12.50
CA ASN A 267 -15.92 -12.12 -12.30
C ASN A 267 -16.74 -13.35 -11.89
N LYS A 268 -16.34 -14.55 -12.34
CA LYS A 268 -17.00 -15.81 -11.99
C LYS A 268 -16.82 -16.20 -10.52
N ILE A 269 -15.73 -15.76 -9.89
CA ILE A 269 -15.37 -16.12 -8.52
C ILE A 269 -15.75 -14.99 -7.55
N ASN A 270 -15.57 -13.74 -7.96
CA ASN A 270 -15.77 -12.56 -7.11
C ASN A 270 -17.11 -11.85 -7.37
N GLY A 271 -17.89 -12.29 -8.36
CA GLY A 271 -19.13 -11.62 -8.80
C GLY A 271 -18.90 -10.35 -9.63
N PHE A 272 -17.65 -9.90 -9.75
CA PHE A 272 -17.23 -8.83 -10.65
C PHE A 272 -15.72 -8.91 -10.97
N ALA A 273 -15.29 -8.19 -12.00
CA ALA A 273 -13.89 -7.96 -12.31
C ALA A 273 -13.68 -6.51 -12.73
N GLN A 274 -12.59 -5.89 -12.29
CA GLN A 274 -12.17 -4.57 -12.76
C GLN A 274 -10.67 -4.52 -12.93
N VAL A 275 -10.22 -3.81 -13.97
CA VAL A 275 -8.81 -3.44 -14.18
C VAL A 275 -8.72 -1.98 -14.60
N THR A 276 -7.66 -1.32 -14.15
CA THR A 276 -7.33 0.05 -14.57
C THR A 276 -6.20 0.00 -15.58
N VAL A 277 -6.38 0.64 -16.73
CA VAL A 277 -5.36 0.74 -17.79
C VAL A 277 -5.24 2.18 -18.25
N GLY A 278 -4.17 2.50 -18.96
CA GLY A 278 -3.94 3.82 -19.54
C GLY A 278 -2.45 4.13 -19.60
N LEU A 279 -2.11 5.39 -19.87
CA LEU A 279 -0.74 5.85 -19.91
C LEU A 279 -0.67 7.31 -19.44
N GLU A 280 0.49 7.74 -18.94
CA GLU A 280 0.72 9.15 -18.64
C GLU A 280 0.74 9.98 -19.94
N SER A 281 0.04 11.12 -19.94
CA SER A 281 -0.10 12.04 -21.08
C SER A 281 1.09 12.98 -21.27
N ASP A 282 2.27 12.61 -20.77
CA ASP A 282 3.47 13.46 -20.72
C ASP A 282 4.63 12.97 -21.62
N LEU A 283 4.35 11.98 -22.46
CA LEU A 283 5.27 11.44 -23.46
C LEU A 283 5.27 12.31 -24.74
N ASP A 284 6.27 12.06 -25.60
CA ASP A 284 6.24 12.58 -26.97
C ASP A 284 4.99 12.06 -27.72
N PRO A 285 4.30 12.90 -28.52
CA PRO A 285 3.16 12.52 -29.35
C PRO A 285 3.29 11.18 -30.10
N ASP A 286 4.48 10.84 -30.59
CA ASP A 286 4.70 9.60 -31.32
C ASP A 286 4.70 8.35 -30.42
N GLY A 287 4.96 8.51 -29.12
CA GLY A 287 4.94 7.43 -28.13
C GLY A 287 3.58 6.73 -28.01
N TYR A 288 2.48 7.43 -28.27
CA TYR A 288 1.13 6.86 -28.17
C TYR A 288 0.73 6.00 -29.38
N LYS A 289 1.34 6.22 -30.55
CA LYS A 289 0.93 5.55 -31.81
C LYS A 289 1.32 4.07 -31.88
N GLY A 290 2.24 3.64 -31.03
CA GLY A 290 2.77 2.28 -30.98
C GLY A 290 1.95 1.37 -30.07
N GLU A 291 2.54 1.00 -28.94
CA GLU A 291 1.99 -0.02 -28.06
C GLU A 291 0.66 0.40 -27.42
N PHE A 292 0.55 1.65 -26.98
CA PHE A 292 -0.68 2.18 -26.40
C PHE A 292 -1.87 2.06 -27.35
N ALA A 293 -1.70 2.38 -28.65
CA ALA A 293 -2.74 2.18 -29.65
C ALA A 293 -3.22 0.72 -29.73
N LYS A 294 -2.31 -0.26 -29.69
CA LYS A 294 -2.67 -1.69 -29.68
C LYS A 294 -3.40 -2.10 -28.40
N GLN A 295 -2.99 -1.57 -27.25
CA GLN A 295 -3.66 -1.83 -25.97
C GLN A 295 -5.10 -1.32 -26.00
N ILE A 296 -5.32 -0.08 -26.44
CA ILE A 296 -6.65 0.54 -26.56
C ILE A 296 -7.51 -0.18 -27.61
N GLU A 297 -6.95 -0.56 -28.76
CA GLU A 297 -7.67 -1.35 -29.77
C GLU A 297 -8.12 -2.71 -29.22
N TYR A 298 -7.28 -3.37 -28.42
CA TYR A 298 -7.66 -4.60 -27.74
C TYR A 298 -8.75 -4.36 -26.68
N VAL A 299 -8.62 -3.33 -25.84
CA VAL A 299 -9.64 -2.95 -24.85
C VAL A 299 -10.98 -2.71 -25.51
N ASN A 300 -11.01 -1.99 -26.64
CA ASN A 300 -12.23 -1.78 -27.42
C ASN A 300 -12.81 -3.10 -27.97
N SER A 301 -11.97 -4.03 -28.44
CA SER A 301 -12.42 -5.32 -28.95
C SER A 301 -13.19 -6.14 -27.89
N LEU A 302 -12.87 -5.96 -26.61
CA LEU A 302 -13.51 -6.66 -25.50
C LEU A 302 -14.96 -6.23 -25.25
N THR A 303 -15.40 -5.08 -25.76
CA THR A 303 -16.80 -4.64 -25.63
C THR A 303 -17.77 -5.57 -26.36
N THR A 304 -17.31 -6.26 -27.41
CA THR A 304 -18.09 -7.29 -28.12
C THR A 304 -18.41 -8.50 -27.25
N ASN A 305 -17.65 -8.72 -26.17
CA ASN A 305 -17.87 -9.78 -25.18
C ASN A 305 -18.71 -9.30 -23.98
N GLY A 306 -19.26 -8.08 -24.01
CA GLY A 306 -20.05 -7.50 -22.93
C GLY A 306 -19.26 -6.76 -21.84
N ILE A 307 -17.93 -6.67 -21.97
CA ILE A 307 -17.09 -5.92 -21.02
C ILE A 307 -17.38 -4.42 -21.15
N LYS A 308 -17.60 -3.76 -20.01
CA LYS A 308 -17.94 -2.33 -19.93
C LYS A 308 -16.68 -1.50 -19.74
N ILE A 309 -16.49 -0.51 -20.60
CA ILE A 309 -15.39 0.46 -20.44
C ILE A 309 -15.97 1.71 -19.80
N LEU A 310 -15.53 2.04 -18.59
CA LEU A 310 -16.11 3.10 -17.75
C LEU A 310 -15.07 4.13 -17.34
N THR A 311 -15.54 5.32 -17.00
CA THR A 311 -14.75 6.32 -16.27
C THR A 311 -14.56 5.89 -14.81
N MET A 312 -13.63 6.53 -14.10
CA MET A 312 -13.41 6.26 -12.68
C MET A 312 -14.66 6.57 -11.86
N ALA A 313 -15.35 7.67 -12.14
CA ALA A 313 -16.57 8.03 -11.45
C ALA A 313 -17.72 7.05 -11.72
N ASP A 314 -17.87 6.58 -12.96
CA ASP A 314 -18.94 5.65 -13.32
C ASP A 314 -18.73 4.28 -12.67
N PHE A 315 -17.51 3.74 -12.74
CA PHE A 315 -17.18 2.49 -12.05
C PHE A 315 -17.36 2.63 -10.54
N SER A 316 -16.86 3.71 -9.94
CA SER A 316 -16.97 3.93 -8.49
C SER A 316 -18.41 4.14 -8.05
N THR A 317 -19.26 4.72 -8.90
CA THR A 317 -20.70 4.80 -8.66
C THR A 317 -21.33 3.42 -8.62
N TRP A 318 -21.03 2.56 -9.60
CA TRP A 318 -21.51 1.17 -9.61
C TRP A 318 -21.01 0.39 -8.38
N TYR A 319 -19.73 0.47 -8.06
CA TYR A 319 -19.13 -0.24 -6.93
C TYR A 319 -19.77 0.18 -5.61
N ARG A 320 -20.02 1.48 -5.43
CA ARG A 320 -20.70 2.05 -4.25
C ARG A 320 -22.16 1.67 -4.12
N GLN A 321 -22.86 1.48 -5.24
CA GLN A 321 -24.23 0.97 -5.23
C GLN A 321 -24.26 -0.53 -4.94
N LYS A 322 -23.27 -1.29 -5.41
CA LYS A 322 -23.18 -2.74 -5.23
C LYS A 322 -22.71 -3.14 -3.82
N PHE A 323 -21.74 -2.42 -3.28
CA PHE A 323 -21.09 -2.69 -1.99
C PHE A 323 -21.29 -1.49 -1.06
N THR A 324 -22.46 -1.42 -0.43
CA THR A 324 -22.84 -0.29 0.46
C THR A 324 -22.09 -0.31 1.79
N ASP A 325 -21.64 -1.48 2.23
CA ASP A 325 -21.00 -1.70 3.53
C ASP A 325 -19.49 -1.48 3.42
N VAL A 326 -18.69 -2.55 3.41
CA VAL A 326 -17.25 -2.53 3.13
C VAL A 326 -16.97 -3.31 1.85
N SER A 327 -15.71 -3.32 1.40
CA SER A 327 -15.32 -4.09 0.21
C SER A 327 -15.53 -5.59 0.44
N PRO A 328 -15.98 -6.33 -0.58
CA PRO A 328 -16.09 -7.78 -0.46
C PRO A 328 -14.70 -8.41 -0.39
N SER A 329 -14.61 -9.62 0.16
CA SER A 329 -13.43 -10.44 -0.05
C SER A 329 -13.28 -10.83 -1.53
N TYR A 330 -12.06 -11.20 -1.91
CA TYR A 330 -11.74 -11.54 -3.29
C TYR A 330 -10.75 -12.69 -3.39
N LYS A 331 -10.76 -13.33 -4.56
CA LYS A 331 -9.80 -14.35 -4.98
C LYS A 331 -9.21 -13.99 -6.33
N ILE A 332 -7.91 -14.26 -6.50
CA ILE A 332 -7.25 -14.22 -7.82
C ILE A 332 -6.52 -15.55 -8.01
N GLU A 333 -6.89 -16.28 -9.06
CA GLU A 333 -6.26 -17.55 -9.42
C GLU A 333 -5.68 -17.45 -10.83
N SER A 334 -4.39 -17.75 -10.98
CA SER A 334 -3.73 -17.69 -12.28
C SER A 334 -2.64 -18.74 -12.42
N LYS A 335 -2.59 -19.39 -13.60
CA LYS A 335 -1.37 -20.09 -14.03
C LYS A 335 -0.26 -19.07 -14.31
N ASP A 336 0.99 -19.53 -14.32
CA ASP A 336 2.09 -18.66 -14.73
C ASP A 336 1.94 -18.21 -16.18
N LEU A 337 2.06 -16.90 -16.42
CA LEU A 337 2.06 -16.32 -17.76
C LEU A 337 3.35 -16.60 -18.54
N LEU A 338 4.44 -16.91 -17.84
CA LEU A 338 5.77 -17.16 -18.41
C LEU A 338 6.07 -18.65 -18.62
N GLY A 339 5.10 -19.54 -18.33
CA GLY A 339 5.16 -20.95 -18.69
C GLY A 339 5.71 -21.90 -17.62
N LYS A 340 6.01 -21.44 -16.39
CA LYS A 340 6.29 -22.35 -15.27
C LYS A 340 5.06 -23.20 -14.98
N ASN A 341 5.29 -24.44 -14.57
CA ASN A 341 4.22 -25.34 -14.14
C ASN A 341 3.79 -24.99 -12.70
N MET A 342 3.24 -23.79 -12.54
CA MET A 342 2.83 -23.22 -11.27
C MET A 342 1.46 -22.55 -11.39
N GLN A 343 0.73 -22.53 -10.28
CA GLN A 343 -0.49 -21.75 -10.13
C GLN A 343 -0.41 -20.87 -8.89
N SER A 344 -0.77 -19.61 -9.04
CA SER A 344 -0.85 -18.58 -8.01
C SER A 344 -2.27 -18.45 -7.48
N PHE A 345 -2.37 -18.20 -6.18
CA PHE A 345 -3.63 -18.00 -5.46
C PHE A 345 -3.49 -16.82 -4.51
N TRP A 346 -4.25 -15.77 -4.76
CA TRP A 346 -4.45 -14.67 -3.83
C TRP A 346 -5.82 -14.76 -3.21
N TYR A 347 -5.87 -14.45 -1.91
CA TYR A 347 -7.10 -14.17 -1.19
C TYR A 347 -6.92 -12.87 -0.40
N GLY A 348 -7.95 -12.04 -0.36
CA GLY A 348 -7.97 -10.87 0.51
C GLY A 348 -9.36 -10.60 1.07
N SER A 349 -9.41 -10.18 2.33
CA SER A 349 -10.60 -9.72 3.04
C SER A 349 -10.30 -8.39 3.74
N SER A 350 -11.25 -7.89 4.54
CA SER A 350 -11.03 -6.73 5.43
C SER A 350 -10.13 -7.03 6.62
N LYS A 351 -9.70 -8.29 6.81
CA LYS A 351 -8.92 -8.78 7.96
C LYS A 351 -7.54 -9.28 7.61
N TYR A 352 -7.35 -9.82 6.41
CA TYR A 352 -6.03 -10.28 5.99
C TYR A 352 -5.92 -10.40 4.47
N ARG A 353 -4.68 -10.51 3.98
CA ARG A 353 -4.38 -11.06 2.66
C ARG A 353 -3.48 -12.27 2.78
N LEU A 354 -3.62 -13.21 1.85
CA LEU A 354 -2.85 -14.44 1.75
C LEU A 354 -2.44 -14.66 0.30
N PHE A 355 -1.16 -14.92 0.08
CA PHE A 355 -0.61 -15.36 -1.20
C PHE A 355 0.09 -16.70 -1.06
N TYR A 356 -0.32 -17.66 -1.89
CA TYR A 356 0.40 -18.91 -2.02
C TYR A 356 0.46 -19.39 -3.47
N ILE A 357 1.43 -20.24 -3.76
CA ILE A 357 1.55 -20.91 -5.06
C ILE A 357 1.57 -22.42 -4.89
N LYS A 358 1.04 -23.12 -5.89
CA LYS A 358 1.23 -24.56 -6.09
C LYS A 358 2.31 -24.76 -7.13
N ASP A 359 3.38 -25.42 -6.75
CA ASP A 359 4.49 -25.83 -7.62
C ASP A 359 4.30 -27.30 -7.97
N PHE A 360 3.78 -27.56 -9.18
CA PHE A 360 3.36 -28.91 -9.59
C PHE A 360 4.56 -29.81 -9.88
N ASP A 361 5.69 -29.25 -10.30
CA ASP A 361 6.91 -30.00 -10.57
C ASP A 361 7.52 -30.52 -9.25
N LYS A 362 7.48 -29.69 -8.20
CA LYS A 362 7.98 -30.06 -6.86
C LYS A 362 6.93 -30.69 -5.94
N LYS A 363 5.66 -30.71 -6.35
CA LYS A 363 4.51 -31.18 -5.54
C LYS A 363 4.45 -30.51 -4.17
N GLU A 364 4.60 -29.20 -4.15
CA GLU A 364 4.58 -28.41 -2.92
C GLU A 364 3.70 -27.17 -3.03
N ILE A 365 3.17 -26.74 -1.88
CA ILE A 365 2.51 -25.44 -1.73
C ILE A 365 3.46 -24.52 -0.98
N LYS A 366 3.64 -23.30 -1.47
CA LYS A 366 4.43 -22.26 -0.80
C LYS A 366 3.53 -21.10 -0.44
N ILE A 367 3.40 -20.79 0.84
CA ILE A 367 2.78 -19.56 1.31
C ILE A 367 3.88 -18.49 1.37
N LEU A 368 3.70 -17.42 0.61
CA LEU A 368 4.71 -16.38 0.38
C LEU A 368 4.36 -15.03 1.00
N ASP A 369 3.07 -14.73 1.16
CA ASP A 369 2.58 -13.51 1.83
C ASP A 369 1.43 -13.87 2.77
N LEU A 370 1.46 -13.35 3.99
CA LEU A 370 0.35 -13.33 4.93
C LEU A 370 0.44 -12.03 5.73
N ARG A 371 -0.53 -11.14 5.54
CA ARG A 371 -0.61 -9.85 6.25
C ARG A 371 -1.95 -9.66 6.90
N ILE A 372 -1.93 -8.97 8.03
CA ILE A 372 -3.12 -8.76 8.84
C ILE A 372 -3.53 -7.30 8.75
N TYR A 373 -4.82 -7.09 8.50
CA TYR A 373 -5.51 -5.81 8.55
C TYR A 373 -6.29 -5.70 9.85
N ASN A 374 -6.20 -4.55 10.50
CA ASN A 374 -7.04 -4.24 11.65
C ASN A 374 -7.37 -2.74 11.67
N SER A 375 -8.43 -2.40 12.41
CA SER A 375 -8.97 -1.04 12.55
C SER A 375 -8.02 -0.04 13.22
N THR A 376 -6.97 -0.51 13.89
CA THR A 376 -5.99 0.37 14.56
C THR A 376 -4.75 0.65 13.72
N LEU A 377 -4.57 -0.01 12.58
CA LEU A 377 -3.45 0.29 11.69
C LEU A 377 -3.59 1.73 11.20
N LYS A 378 -2.54 2.52 11.44
CA LYS A 378 -2.49 3.93 11.07
C LYS A 378 -1.36 4.15 10.07
N ASP A 379 -1.65 4.96 9.06
CA ASP A 379 -0.65 5.46 8.11
C ASP A 379 0.51 6.09 8.89
N PRO A 380 1.77 5.68 8.63
CA PRO A 380 2.95 6.17 9.36
C PRO A 380 3.14 7.69 9.25
N TYR A 381 2.56 8.32 8.22
CA TYR A 381 2.62 9.76 7.98
C TYR A 381 1.24 10.43 8.18
N TYR A 382 0.34 9.78 8.92
CA TYR A 382 -0.97 10.35 9.23
C TYR A 382 -0.83 11.65 10.02
N ASP A 383 -0.17 11.60 11.19
CA ASP A 383 0.06 12.78 12.04
C ASP A 383 1.33 13.53 11.64
N SER A 384 2.41 12.77 11.40
CA SER A 384 3.74 13.30 11.12
C SER A 384 4.01 13.38 9.61
N PRO A 385 4.56 14.48 9.09
CA PRO A 385 4.97 14.56 7.69
C PRO A 385 6.15 13.63 7.37
N ASN A 386 6.16 13.10 6.15
CA ASN A 386 7.31 12.37 5.62
C ASN A 386 8.39 13.35 5.12
N PHE A 387 9.48 13.52 5.86
CA PHE A 387 10.65 14.29 5.39
C PHE A 387 11.69 13.44 4.65
N GLN A 388 11.45 12.14 4.47
CA GLN A 388 12.38 11.24 3.79
C GLN A 388 12.20 11.28 2.28
N PHE A 389 13.28 10.98 1.54
CA PHE A 389 13.22 10.90 0.07
C PHE A 389 12.36 9.73 -0.41
N THR A 390 12.27 8.67 0.40
CA THR A 390 11.53 7.45 0.11
C THR A 390 10.16 7.47 0.77
N LEU A 391 9.21 6.76 0.17
CA LEU A 391 7.93 6.43 0.79
C LEU A 391 8.00 5.01 1.39
N SER A 392 7.49 4.82 2.60
CA SER A 392 7.46 3.50 3.27
C SER A 392 6.09 3.25 3.89
N GLU A 393 5.17 2.81 3.05
CA GLU A 393 3.84 2.34 3.41
C GLU A 393 3.88 0.81 3.46
N ASN A 394 4.20 0.24 4.63
CA ASN A 394 4.40 -1.19 4.78
C ASN A 394 3.47 -1.77 5.85
N ILE A 395 2.48 -2.57 5.43
CA ILE A 395 1.55 -3.23 6.34
C ILE A 395 2.27 -4.37 7.07
N PRO A 396 2.11 -4.52 8.41
CA PRO A 396 2.72 -5.62 9.14
C PRO A 396 2.42 -7.01 8.54
N ALA A 397 3.46 -7.83 8.41
CA ALA A 397 3.39 -9.16 7.82
C ALA A 397 3.78 -10.26 8.81
N VAL A 398 3.10 -11.40 8.71
CA VAL A 398 3.52 -12.67 9.32
C VAL A 398 4.48 -13.41 8.39
N ILE A 399 4.18 -13.38 7.10
CA ILE A 399 4.96 -14.01 6.03
C ILE A 399 5.13 -12.94 4.95
N ASP A 400 6.37 -12.68 4.55
CA ASP A 400 6.71 -11.77 3.45
C ASP A 400 8.07 -12.19 2.88
N THR A 401 8.03 -12.99 1.82
CA THR A 401 9.25 -13.48 1.18
C THR A 401 10.01 -12.41 0.40
N VAL A 402 9.39 -11.26 0.10
CA VAL A 402 10.06 -10.16 -0.60
C VAL A 402 10.94 -9.38 0.36
N SER A 403 10.44 -9.10 1.56
CA SER A 403 11.25 -8.49 2.62
C SER A 403 12.30 -9.45 3.19
N ASN A 404 11.97 -10.73 3.32
CA ASN A 404 12.85 -11.74 3.88
C ASN A 404 12.61 -13.10 3.22
N THR A 405 13.56 -13.55 2.40
CA THR A 405 13.44 -14.80 1.61
C THR A 405 13.27 -16.06 2.45
N ASP A 406 13.68 -16.03 3.72
CA ASP A 406 13.53 -17.16 4.65
C ASP A 406 12.13 -17.20 5.31
N ASN A 407 11.33 -16.12 5.19
CA ASN A 407 9.96 -16.06 5.70
C ASN A 407 9.00 -16.70 4.69
N ILE A 408 9.15 -18.01 4.50
CA ILE A 408 8.33 -18.83 3.61
C ILE A 408 7.79 -20.06 4.34
N TRP A 409 6.52 -20.40 4.14
CA TRP A 409 5.97 -21.66 4.63
C TRP A 409 5.76 -22.64 3.48
N ILE A 410 6.61 -23.67 3.43
CA ILE A 410 6.57 -24.74 2.44
C ILE A 410 5.83 -25.95 3.01
N LEU A 411 4.83 -26.42 2.28
CA LEU A 411 4.04 -27.61 2.57
C LEU A 411 4.34 -28.66 1.49
N GLN A 412 4.96 -29.78 1.88
CA GLN A 412 5.28 -30.88 0.95
C GLN A 412 4.28 -32.02 1.05
N GLY A 413 3.49 -32.24 0.00
CA GLY A 413 2.41 -33.23 -0.04
C GLY A 413 1.06 -32.64 -0.41
N ASP A 414 0.02 -33.45 -0.25
CA ASP A 414 -1.35 -33.09 -0.61
C ASP A 414 -2.02 -32.31 0.51
N PHE A 415 -2.01 -30.99 0.37
CA PHE A 415 -2.68 -30.06 1.29
C PHE A 415 -3.76 -29.26 0.58
N GLU A 416 -4.79 -28.91 1.33
CA GLU A 416 -5.85 -28.00 0.90
C GLU A 416 -5.80 -26.75 1.78
N ILE A 417 -5.92 -25.57 1.18
CA ILE A 417 -6.04 -24.29 1.87
C ILE A 417 -7.47 -23.78 1.63
N ILE A 418 -8.23 -23.61 2.71
CA ILE A 418 -9.59 -23.11 2.69
C ILE A 418 -9.58 -21.72 3.33
N THR A 419 -9.98 -20.70 2.58
CA THR A 419 -10.02 -19.31 3.03
C THR A 419 -11.44 -18.85 3.35
N ASP A 420 -11.54 -18.01 4.37
CA ASP A 420 -12.75 -17.38 4.90
C ASP A 420 -12.40 -15.93 5.33
N ASP A 421 -13.38 -15.06 5.55
CA ASP A 421 -13.10 -13.63 5.76
C ASP A 421 -12.26 -13.35 7.02
N ASP A 422 -12.39 -14.18 8.06
CA ASP A 422 -11.71 -13.98 9.35
C ASP A 422 -10.50 -14.90 9.57
N ASN A 423 -10.39 -15.98 8.80
CA ASN A 423 -9.43 -17.05 9.04
C ASN A 423 -9.17 -17.89 7.78
N PHE A 424 -8.10 -18.69 7.81
CA PHE A 424 -7.93 -19.77 6.85
C PHE A 424 -7.50 -21.06 7.54
N THR A 425 -7.84 -22.19 6.92
CA THR A 425 -7.54 -23.53 7.42
C THR A 425 -6.71 -24.29 6.39
N ILE A 426 -5.60 -24.86 6.84
CA ILE A 426 -4.80 -25.80 6.07
C ILE A 426 -5.20 -27.21 6.51
N LYS A 427 -5.62 -28.05 5.57
CA LYS A 427 -5.98 -29.46 5.80
C LYS A 427 -4.95 -30.39 5.17
N GLY A 428 -4.53 -31.39 5.93
CA GLY A 428 -3.61 -32.45 5.49
C GLY A 428 -2.86 -33.11 6.65
N ARG A 429 -2.35 -34.32 6.42
CA ARG A 429 -1.57 -35.03 7.44
C ARG A 429 -0.15 -34.49 7.53
N GLY A 430 0.36 -34.31 8.75
CA GLY A 430 1.76 -33.96 8.98
C GLY A 430 2.12 -32.48 8.77
N ILE A 431 1.15 -31.57 8.90
CA ILE A 431 1.41 -30.11 8.79
C ILE A 431 2.42 -29.69 9.87
N LYS A 432 3.56 -29.18 9.43
CA LYS A 432 4.58 -28.54 10.28
C LYS A 432 4.43 -27.04 10.17
N VAL A 433 3.95 -26.39 11.23
CA VAL A 433 3.88 -24.93 11.29
C VAL A 433 5.27 -24.36 11.64
N PRO A 434 5.83 -23.42 10.85
CA PRO A 434 7.10 -22.79 11.14
C PRO A 434 7.09 -22.00 12.46
N ASP A 435 8.25 -21.90 13.10
CA ASP A 435 8.40 -21.20 14.37
C ASP A 435 8.02 -19.71 14.29
N PHE A 436 8.37 -19.03 13.19
CA PHE A 436 8.03 -17.61 13.00
C PHE A 436 6.51 -17.40 12.84
N VAL A 437 5.79 -18.38 12.30
CA VAL A 437 4.31 -18.36 12.23
C VAL A 437 3.73 -18.62 13.62
N LYS A 438 4.19 -19.65 14.33
CA LYS A 438 3.72 -19.98 15.70
C LYS A 438 3.96 -18.86 16.71
N LYS A 439 5.08 -18.15 16.59
CA LYS A 439 5.50 -17.08 17.52
C LYS A 439 5.02 -15.70 17.08
N SER A 440 4.34 -15.59 15.94
CA SER A 440 3.86 -14.31 15.44
C SER A 440 2.82 -13.74 16.41
N PRO A 441 2.96 -12.48 16.85
CA PRO A 441 1.95 -11.83 17.68
C PRO A 441 0.73 -11.39 16.88
N LEU A 442 0.75 -11.52 15.54
CA LEU A 442 -0.31 -11.02 14.66
C LEU A 442 -1.45 -12.02 14.43
N ILE A 443 -1.23 -13.30 14.76
CA ILE A 443 -2.16 -14.39 14.44
C ILE A 443 -2.26 -15.41 15.58
N ASP A 444 -3.42 -16.05 15.67
CA ASP A 444 -3.62 -17.24 16.47
C ASP A 444 -3.53 -18.49 15.61
N VAL A 445 -2.78 -19.48 16.08
CA VAL A 445 -2.58 -20.76 15.41
C VAL A 445 -3.15 -21.88 16.26
N ILE A 446 -4.15 -22.58 15.75
CA ILE A 446 -4.76 -23.75 16.39
C ILE A 446 -4.55 -24.98 15.50
N GLN A 447 -3.82 -25.96 16.01
CA GLN A 447 -3.58 -27.23 15.32
C GLN A 447 -4.36 -28.36 15.98
N THR A 448 -5.28 -28.98 15.25
CA THR A 448 -6.11 -30.11 15.72
C THR A 448 -6.03 -31.26 14.71
N GLY A 449 -5.31 -32.33 15.06
CA GLY A 449 -5.14 -33.49 14.18
C GLY A 449 -4.49 -33.13 12.84
N SER A 450 -5.24 -33.25 11.75
CA SER A 450 -4.82 -32.94 10.38
C SER A 450 -5.23 -31.55 9.89
N GLU A 451 -5.61 -30.65 10.79
CA GLU A 451 -6.02 -29.29 10.46
C GLU A 451 -5.20 -28.27 11.24
N VAL A 452 -4.79 -27.21 10.56
CA VAL A 452 -4.21 -26.00 11.18
C VAL A 452 -5.07 -24.82 10.78
N LYS A 453 -5.73 -24.21 11.76
CA LYS A 453 -6.50 -22.98 11.60
C LYS A 453 -5.64 -21.78 12.01
N ILE A 454 -5.59 -20.78 11.14
CA ILE A 454 -4.92 -19.51 11.36
C ILE A 454 -6.00 -18.43 11.40
N SER A 455 -6.10 -17.73 12.52
CA SER A 455 -7.07 -16.64 12.70
C SER A 455 -6.35 -15.32 12.97
N THR A 456 -6.95 -14.22 12.55
CA THR A 456 -6.42 -12.89 12.86
C THR A 456 -6.56 -12.57 14.34
N ILE A 457 -5.55 -11.96 14.94
CA ILE A 457 -5.68 -11.34 16.26
C ILE A 457 -6.19 -9.92 16.03
N GLY A 458 -7.06 -9.45 16.93
CA GLY A 458 -7.62 -8.09 16.88
C GLY A 458 -6.58 -6.98 17.09
N GLU A 459 -7.01 -5.88 17.68
CA GLU A 459 -6.18 -4.68 17.85
C GLU A 459 -4.98 -4.94 18.77
N LEU A 460 -3.77 -4.90 18.22
CA LEU A 460 -2.52 -5.19 18.95
C LEU A 460 -1.80 -3.94 19.45
N VAL A 461 -1.81 -2.89 18.63
CA VAL A 461 -1.13 -1.63 18.92
C VAL A 461 -2.13 -0.51 18.64
N PRO A 462 -2.43 0.37 19.61
CA PRO A 462 -3.34 1.48 19.40
C PRO A 462 -2.90 2.36 18.23
N ALA A 463 -3.87 2.99 17.55
CA ALA A 463 -3.60 3.85 16.40
C ALA A 463 -2.67 5.03 16.74
N GLY A 464 -2.78 5.61 17.94
CA GLY A 464 -1.89 6.67 18.42
C GLY A 464 -0.50 6.19 18.85
N GLY A 465 -0.17 4.92 18.66
CA GLY A 465 1.04 4.31 19.21
C GLY A 465 0.91 3.99 20.69
N ILE A 466 2.04 3.95 21.40
CA ILE A 466 2.08 3.65 22.84
C ILE A 466 2.57 4.87 23.62
N GLU A 467 1.73 5.36 24.53
CA GLU A 467 2.14 6.33 25.54
C GLU A 467 2.99 5.63 26.62
N ILE A 468 4.15 6.21 26.94
CA ILE A 468 4.94 5.83 28.11
C ILE A 468 5.20 7.05 28.98
N LYS A 469 5.31 6.84 30.30
CA LYS A 469 5.73 7.88 31.26
C LYS A 469 7.13 7.61 31.74
N ASP A 470 8.04 8.54 31.48
CA ASP A 470 9.44 8.45 31.92
C ASP A 470 9.95 9.84 32.35
N PHE A 471 11.13 9.90 32.94
CA PHE A 471 11.78 11.14 33.36
C PHE A 471 12.06 12.06 32.17
N SER A 472 11.84 13.37 32.37
CA SER A 472 12.12 14.40 31.37
C SER A 472 13.63 14.53 31.09
N ALA A 473 13.99 15.14 29.96
CA ALA A 473 15.41 15.38 29.63
C ALA A 473 16.15 16.14 30.76
N GLU A 474 15.49 17.14 31.35
CA GLU A 474 15.99 17.93 32.48
C GLU A 474 16.24 17.07 33.72
N ALA A 475 15.31 16.15 34.02
CA ALA A 475 15.45 15.22 35.13
C ALA A 475 16.68 14.32 34.96
N ILE A 476 16.93 13.81 33.74
CA ILE A 476 18.12 13.01 33.47
C ILE A 476 19.40 13.84 33.51
N HIS A 477 19.40 15.04 32.95
CA HIS A 477 20.56 15.91 33.06
C HIS A 477 20.89 16.20 34.52
N PHE A 478 19.87 16.40 35.38
CA PHE A 478 20.04 16.51 36.81
C PHE A 478 20.67 15.24 37.41
N PHE A 479 20.14 14.05 37.13
CA PHE A 479 20.69 12.79 37.66
C PHE A 479 22.14 12.52 37.23
N ARG A 480 22.58 13.03 36.07
CA ARG A 480 23.96 12.92 35.60
C ARG A 480 24.95 13.83 36.35
N GLN A 481 24.47 14.77 37.17
CA GLN A 481 25.34 15.64 37.96
C GLN A 481 25.92 14.91 39.17
N LYS A 482 27.21 15.13 39.46
CA LYS A 482 27.90 14.52 40.60
C LYS A 482 27.20 14.78 41.95
N LEU A 483 26.54 15.92 42.10
CA LEU A 483 25.88 16.35 43.34
C LEU A 483 24.36 16.05 43.38
N ALA A 484 23.81 15.38 42.36
CA ALA A 484 22.36 15.13 42.26
C ALA A 484 21.82 14.45 43.52
N PHE A 485 22.52 13.44 44.02
CA PHE A 485 22.17 12.73 45.25
C PHE A 485 22.09 13.67 46.48
N PHE A 486 23.04 14.59 46.62
CA PHE A 486 23.05 15.56 47.72
C PHE A 486 21.90 16.57 47.61
N TYR A 487 21.59 17.03 46.39
CA TYR A 487 20.43 17.90 46.16
C TYR A 487 19.11 17.18 46.45
N LEU A 488 19.00 15.89 46.15
CA LEU A 488 17.82 15.08 46.51
C LEU A 488 17.68 14.90 48.02
N LEU A 489 18.78 14.65 48.74
CA LEU A 489 18.77 14.51 50.20
C LEU A 489 18.38 15.81 50.91
N THR A 490 18.77 16.96 50.37
CA THR A 490 18.46 18.29 50.93
C THR A 490 17.10 18.83 50.49
N GLY A 491 16.31 18.05 49.75
CA GLY A 491 15.01 18.46 49.19
C GLY A 491 15.09 19.47 48.03
N ARG A 492 16.28 20.01 47.74
CA ARG A 492 16.52 21.02 46.69
C ARG A 492 16.45 20.45 45.26
N GLY A 493 16.54 19.13 45.13
CA GLY A 493 16.54 18.42 43.84
C GLY A 493 15.17 17.88 43.40
N TRP A 494 14.14 17.92 44.25
CA TRP A 494 12.86 17.24 43.98
C TRP A 494 12.10 17.83 42.79
N ASN A 495 12.26 19.13 42.54
CA ASN A 495 11.66 19.80 41.39
C ASN A 495 12.20 19.30 40.03
N TYR A 496 13.32 18.57 40.04
CA TYR A 496 13.88 17.95 38.84
C TYR A 496 13.38 16.51 38.63
N LEU A 497 12.57 15.93 39.53
CA LEU A 497 12.02 14.58 39.40
C LEU A 497 10.77 14.53 38.50
N THR A 498 10.78 15.29 37.42
CA THR A 498 9.62 15.43 36.54
C THR A 498 9.53 14.23 35.60
N LYS A 499 8.38 13.57 35.60
CA LYS A 499 8.02 12.59 34.56
C LYS A 499 7.10 13.25 33.54
N VAL A 500 7.33 12.95 32.28
CA VAL A 500 6.53 13.41 31.15
C VAL A 500 6.07 12.20 30.33
N SER A 501 5.02 12.40 29.54
CA SER A 501 4.56 11.40 28.58
C SER A 501 5.39 11.47 27.31
N TYR A 502 5.61 10.31 26.68
CA TYR A 502 6.28 10.13 25.40
C TYR A 502 5.43 9.23 24.51
N THR A 503 5.49 9.43 23.20
CA THR A 503 4.77 8.59 22.21
C THR A 503 5.75 7.69 21.49
N ILE A 504 5.56 6.37 21.57
CA ILE A 504 6.25 5.42 20.68
C ILE A 504 5.36 5.20 19.45
N PRO A 505 5.79 5.57 18.23
CA PRO A 505 5.01 5.36 17.02
C PRO A 505 4.67 3.90 16.80
N GLN A 506 3.50 3.64 16.20
CA GLN A 506 3.03 2.28 15.92
C GLN A 506 4.04 1.47 15.09
N GLY A 507 4.71 2.10 14.11
CA GLY A 507 5.74 1.45 13.30
C GLY A 507 6.94 0.94 14.12
N GLU A 508 7.38 1.67 15.15
CA GLU A 508 8.44 1.19 16.04
C GLU A 508 7.98 -0.02 16.86
N VAL A 509 6.74 -0.01 17.35
CA VAL A 509 6.19 -1.15 18.10
C VAL A 509 6.16 -2.40 17.23
N TYR A 510 5.73 -2.30 15.97
CA TYR A 510 5.76 -3.43 15.04
C TYR A 510 7.18 -3.92 14.74
N ALA A 511 8.17 -3.02 14.64
CA ALA A 511 9.57 -3.40 14.51
C ALA A 511 10.05 -4.20 15.75
N LEU A 512 9.67 -3.76 16.95
CA LEU A 512 10.06 -4.43 18.20
C LEU A 512 9.33 -5.77 18.39
N LEU A 513 8.07 -5.88 17.94
CA LEU A 513 7.34 -7.15 17.88
C LEU A 513 7.99 -8.14 16.89
N TYR A 514 8.44 -7.64 15.74
CA TYR A 514 9.26 -8.43 14.82
C TYR A 514 10.56 -8.89 15.50
N LEU A 515 11.27 -7.99 16.19
CA LEU A 515 12.50 -8.34 16.90
C LEU A 515 12.27 -9.38 18.02
N LYS A 516 11.11 -9.33 18.68
CA LYS A 516 10.71 -10.31 19.70
C LYS A 516 10.54 -11.72 19.14
N SER A 517 10.18 -11.86 17.87
CA SER A 517 10.09 -13.18 17.20
C SER A 517 11.45 -13.71 16.75
N GLN A 518 12.50 -12.89 16.78
CA GLN A 518 13.86 -13.28 16.41
C GLN A 518 14.60 -13.96 17.58
N PRO A 519 15.67 -14.72 17.30
CA PRO A 519 16.46 -15.36 18.35
C PRO A 519 17.09 -14.37 19.35
N PHE A 520 16.83 -14.55 20.64
CA PHE A 520 17.31 -13.66 21.73
C PHE A 520 18.77 -13.18 21.57
N GLY A 521 19.02 -11.90 21.87
CA GLY A 521 20.36 -11.30 21.92
C GLY A 521 20.37 -9.80 22.22
N ARG A 522 21.55 -9.26 22.56
CA ARG A 522 21.71 -7.85 22.91
C ARG A 522 21.41 -6.92 21.74
N VAL A 523 20.68 -5.84 22.01
CA VAL A 523 20.31 -4.80 21.03
C VAL A 523 21.11 -3.54 21.29
N LEU A 524 21.97 -3.18 20.35
CA LEU A 524 22.65 -1.89 20.33
C LEU A 524 21.64 -0.80 19.97
N VAL A 525 21.58 0.23 20.81
CA VAL A 525 20.86 1.47 20.53
C VAL A 525 21.80 2.67 20.64
N TYR A 526 21.54 3.72 19.86
CA TYR A 526 22.37 4.91 19.88
C TYR A 526 22.13 5.72 21.15
N ASP A 527 23.20 5.92 21.93
CA ASP A 527 23.21 6.78 23.12
C ASP A 527 23.33 8.25 22.71
N ASN A 528 22.22 8.81 22.24
CA ASN A 528 22.16 10.20 21.78
C ASN A 528 20.81 10.84 22.10
N GLU A 529 20.83 12.16 22.22
CA GLU A 529 19.67 13.01 22.44
C GLU A 529 19.48 13.95 21.26
N CYS A 530 18.22 14.26 20.92
CA CYS A 530 17.90 15.30 19.94
C CYS A 530 17.13 16.44 20.61
N LEU A 531 17.84 17.55 20.87
CA LEU A 531 17.27 18.71 21.56
C LEU A 531 16.49 19.65 20.64
N GLN A 532 16.73 19.60 19.32
CA GLN A 532 16.15 20.51 18.33
C GLN A 532 15.24 19.80 17.32
N CYS A 533 14.94 18.52 17.52
CA CYS A 533 14.01 17.80 16.66
C CYS A 533 12.57 18.24 16.93
N SER A 534 11.84 18.55 15.88
CA SER A 534 10.39 18.75 15.92
C SER A 534 9.64 17.42 15.95
N TRP A 535 8.40 17.45 16.43
CA TRP A 535 7.49 16.32 16.33
C TRP A 535 6.05 16.80 16.19
N HIS A 536 5.23 16.00 15.51
CA HIS A 536 3.80 16.26 15.30
C HIS A 536 2.89 15.23 16.00
N THR A 537 3.47 14.28 16.74
CA THR A 537 2.72 13.38 17.63
C THR A 537 2.21 14.09 18.89
N GLU A 538 1.24 13.49 19.58
CA GLU A 538 0.65 14.05 20.82
C GLU A 538 1.72 14.37 21.88
N PHE A 539 2.63 13.41 22.13
CA PHE A 539 3.79 13.62 22.99
C PHE A 539 5.10 13.40 22.24
N LYS A 540 6.17 14.01 22.75
CA LYS A 540 7.54 13.90 22.22
C LYS A 540 7.95 12.43 22.03
N PRO A 541 8.66 12.06 20.96
CA PRO A 541 9.26 10.73 20.83
C PRO A 541 10.31 10.47 21.92
N PRO A 542 10.32 9.28 22.55
CA PRO A 542 11.22 8.97 23.66
C PRO A 542 12.71 9.04 23.29
N GLU A 543 13.07 8.65 22.07
CA GLU A 543 14.42 8.71 21.53
C GLU A 543 15.01 10.13 21.52
N PHE A 544 14.19 11.16 21.34
CA PHE A 544 14.65 12.55 21.37
C PHE A 544 15.15 12.97 22.75
N SER A 545 14.76 12.26 23.81
CA SER A 545 15.27 12.43 25.19
C SER A 545 16.14 11.25 25.63
N ASN A 546 16.63 10.46 24.66
CA ASN A 546 17.44 9.27 24.85
C ASN A 546 16.77 8.21 25.76
N ARG A 547 15.43 8.13 25.75
CA ARG A 547 14.63 7.18 26.54
C ARG A 547 14.40 5.88 25.78
N ARG A 548 15.46 5.12 25.48
CA ARG A 548 15.34 3.88 24.67
C ARG A 548 14.99 2.60 25.43
N GLY A 549 14.55 2.70 26.69
CA GLY A 549 14.22 1.52 27.52
C GLY A 549 13.05 0.70 26.97
N TYR A 550 12.17 1.33 26.19
CA TYR A 550 11.05 0.66 25.51
C TYR A 550 11.52 -0.40 24.51
N VAL A 551 12.69 -0.22 23.89
CA VAL A 551 13.28 -1.19 22.96
C VAL A 551 13.41 -2.54 23.65
N GLY A 552 13.97 -2.57 24.86
CA GLY A 552 14.14 -3.81 25.61
C GLY A 552 12.82 -4.37 26.13
N LYS A 553 11.93 -3.49 26.58
CA LYS A 553 10.59 -3.86 27.08
C LYS A 553 9.77 -4.59 26.01
N TYR A 554 9.67 -4.04 24.80
CA TYR A 554 8.79 -4.58 23.75
C TYR A 554 9.44 -5.66 22.90
N SER A 555 10.76 -5.61 22.69
CA SER A 555 11.48 -6.69 22.01
C SER A 555 11.75 -7.90 22.91
N GLY A 556 11.72 -7.74 24.23
CA GLY A 556 12.14 -8.78 25.18
C GLY A 556 13.65 -9.03 25.21
N ASN A 557 14.45 -8.17 24.58
CA ASN A 557 15.90 -8.30 24.51
C ASN A 557 16.63 -7.27 25.39
N PRO A 558 17.82 -7.60 25.93
CA PRO A 558 18.63 -6.64 26.67
C PRO A 558 19.17 -5.53 25.76
N VAL A 559 19.10 -4.29 26.22
CA VAL A 559 19.53 -3.10 25.47
C VAL A 559 20.92 -2.65 25.92
N VAL A 560 21.76 -2.28 24.96
CA VAL A 560 23.09 -1.70 25.18
C VAL A 560 23.14 -0.33 24.53
N TYR A 561 23.29 0.70 25.36
CA TYR A 561 23.51 2.07 24.90
C TYR A 561 24.97 2.28 24.55
N ASN A 562 25.24 2.81 23.37
CA ASN A 562 26.61 3.20 23.02
C ASN A 562 26.62 4.40 22.08
N LYS A 563 27.46 5.40 22.39
CA LYS A 563 27.70 6.56 21.53
C LYS A 563 28.92 6.36 20.63
N SER A 564 29.94 5.68 21.13
CA SER A 564 31.26 5.55 20.49
C SER A 564 31.21 4.84 19.14
N VAL A 565 30.37 3.80 18.98
CA VAL A 565 30.18 3.11 17.69
C VAL A 565 29.70 4.10 16.63
N PHE A 566 28.65 4.85 16.92
CA PHE A 566 28.00 5.77 15.98
C PHE A 566 28.79 7.06 15.74
N ALA A 567 29.62 7.48 16.71
CA ALA A 567 30.46 8.67 16.61
C ALA A 567 31.89 8.38 16.11
N ALA A 568 32.22 7.12 15.83
CA ALA A 568 33.54 6.71 15.38
C ALA A 568 33.93 7.40 14.07
N LYS A 569 35.20 7.80 13.96
CA LYS A 569 35.72 8.50 12.77
C LYS A 569 36.30 7.55 11.73
N THR A 570 36.58 6.31 12.12
CA THR A 570 37.14 5.28 11.24
C THR A 570 36.40 3.96 11.37
N GLN A 571 36.39 3.18 10.29
CA GLN A 571 35.80 1.83 10.27
C GLN A 571 36.40 0.94 11.36
N THR A 572 37.72 0.99 11.54
CA THR A 572 38.44 0.20 12.55
C THR A 572 38.02 0.56 13.97
N GLU A 573 37.83 1.83 14.27
CA GLU A 573 37.34 2.30 15.57
C GLU A 573 35.90 1.83 15.81
N ALA A 574 35.00 2.02 14.84
CA ALA A 574 33.61 1.59 14.95
C ALA A 574 33.51 0.08 15.20
N LYS A 575 34.24 -0.73 14.42
CA LYS A 575 34.25 -2.18 14.55
C LYS A 575 34.80 -2.62 15.91
N LYS A 576 35.90 -2.01 16.36
CA LYS A 576 36.50 -2.30 17.67
C LYS A 576 35.54 -1.97 18.81
N GLU A 577 34.85 -0.83 18.77
CA GLU A 577 33.86 -0.50 19.80
C GLU A 577 32.64 -1.42 19.72
N PHE A 578 32.17 -1.74 18.51
CA PHE A 578 31.03 -2.61 18.27
C PHE A 578 31.25 -4.02 18.83
N ASP A 579 32.43 -4.61 18.59
CA ASP A 579 32.76 -5.97 19.02
C ASP A 579 32.77 -6.13 20.54
N LYS A 580 33.16 -5.09 21.29
CA LYS A 580 33.14 -5.10 22.77
C LYS A 580 31.73 -5.24 23.34
N LEU A 581 30.73 -4.78 22.59
CA LEU A 581 29.35 -4.78 23.07
C LEU A 581 28.71 -6.16 22.95
N HIS A 582 29.31 -7.07 22.18
CA HIS A 582 28.72 -8.30 21.63
C HIS A 582 27.19 -8.19 21.48
N ALA A 583 26.80 -7.16 20.73
CA ALA A 583 25.45 -6.95 20.27
C ALA A 583 25.14 -7.99 19.19
N LYS A 584 23.91 -8.49 19.19
CA LYS A 584 23.38 -9.35 18.12
C LYS A 584 22.59 -8.54 17.11
N TYR A 585 21.99 -7.44 17.58
CA TYR A 585 21.15 -6.56 16.79
C TYR A 585 21.58 -5.10 16.94
N VAL A 586 21.34 -4.31 15.91
CA VAL A 586 21.36 -2.84 15.95
C VAL A 586 19.96 -2.35 15.64
N TYR A 587 19.44 -1.48 16.50
CA TYR A 587 18.14 -0.83 16.33
C TYR A 587 18.33 0.65 16.05
N LEU A 588 17.79 1.11 14.92
CA LEU A 588 17.89 2.51 14.47
C LEU A 588 16.48 3.09 14.35
N THR A 589 16.27 4.29 14.89
CA THR A 589 15.00 5.00 14.80
C THR A 589 14.97 5.96 13.62
N LYS A 590 13.77 6.14 13.05
CA LYS A 590 13.45 7.12 12.01
C LYS A 590 12.17 7.83 12.43
N PHE A 591 12.22 9.15 12.52
CA PHE A 591 11.07 9.95 12.90
C PHE A 591 11.18 11.32 12.23
N GLU A 592 10.24 11.65 11.35
CA GLU A 592 10.24 12.92 10.62
C GLU A 592 11.61 13.18 9.94
N ASP A 593 12.33 14.23 10.32
CA ASP A 593 13.65 14.59 9.84
C ASP A 593 14.81 13.94 10.63
N TYR A 594 14.51 13.31 11.76
CA TYR A 594 15.46 12.59 12.60
C TYR A 594 15.62 11.14 12.15
N THR A 595 16.75 10.82 11.54
CA THR A 595 17.08 9.45 11.12
C THR A 595 18.43 9.00 11.67
N GLU A 596 18.42 7.92 12.43
CA GLU A 596 19.63 7.22 12.86
C GLU A 596 20.17 6.35 11.74
N LYS A 597 21.49 6.32 11.57
CA LYS A 597 22.17 5.57 10.52
C LYS A 597 23.34 4.80 11.11
N LEU A 598 23.70 3.68 10.45
CA LEU A 598 24.98 3.06 10.70
C LEU A 598 26.10 4.07 10.33
N PRO A 599 27.17 4.15 11.14
CA PRO A 599 28.28 5.09 10.90
C PRO A 599 29.09 4.75 9.64
N PHE A 600 29.07 3.47 9.23
CA PHE A 600 29.81 2.92 8.10
C PHE A 600 28.95 1.90 7.34
N SER A 601 29.48 1.34 6.25
CA SER A 601 28.73 0.39 5.43
C SER A 601 28.37 -0.86 6.25
N PRO A 602 27.22 -1.52 6.01
CA PRO A 602 26.82 -2.71 6.76
C PRO A 602 27.88 -3.83 6.77
N GLY A 603 28.62 -3.98 5.68
CA GLY A 603 29.74 -4.93 5.58
C GLY A 603 30.88 -4.64 6.56
N ASP A 604 31.14 -3.37 6.90
CA ASP A 604 32.21 -2.96 7.82
C ASP A 604 31.92 -3.40 9.26
N LEU A 605 30.63 -3.46 9.63
CA LEU A 605 30.16 -3.96 10.93
C LEU A 605 29.73 -5.43 10.88
N ASN A 606 29.83 -6.09 9.72
CA ASN A 606 29.32 -7.43 9.46
C ASN A 606 27.84 -7.60 9.87
N VAL A 607 27.00 -6.65 9.47
CA VAL A 607 25.56 -6.67 9.74
C VAL A 607 24.73 -6.73 8.46
N GLU A 608 23.51 -7.26 8.57
CA GLU A 608 22.50 -7.26 7.51
C GLU A 608 21.18 -6.69 8.00
N LYS A 609 20.48 -5.96 7.13
CA LYS A 609 19.16 -5.44 7.43
C LYS A 609 18.17 -6.60 7.38
N ILE A 610 17.46 -6.83 8.48
CA ILE A 610 16.42 -7.87 8.55
C ILE A 610 15.01 -7.30 8.65
N PHE A 611 14.89 -6.00 8.92
CA PHE A 611 13.62 -5.28 8.98
C PHE A 611 13.80 -3.79 8.67
N SER A 612 12.83 -3.20 7.98
CA SER A 612 12.69 -1.76 7.80
C SER A 612 11.23 -1.39 7.58
N ASN A 613 10.79 -0.30 8.20
CA ASN A 613 9.54 0.40 7.89
C ASN A 613 9.76 1.91 8.00
N ALA A 614 8.70 2.72 8.02
CA ALA A 614 8.80 4.17 8.15
C ALA A 614 9.56 4.64 9.42
N ASN A 615 9.43 3.92 10.55
CA ASN A 615 9.91 4.41 11.84
C ASN A 615 11.15 3.72 12.40
N ALA A 616 11.55 2.56 11.87
CA ALA A 616 12.68 1.81 12.42
C ALA A 616 13.41 0.96 11.37
N GLU A 617 14.67 0.67 11.65
CA GLU A 617 15.45 -0.38 11.02
C GLU A 617 16.05 -1.32 12.05
N ILE A 618 16.10 -2.62 11.72
CA ILE A 618 16.77 -3.63 12.53
C ILE A 618 17.82 -4.32 11.68
N TRP A 619 19.04 -4.35 12.21
CA TRP A 619 20.18 -5.01 11.61
C TRP A 619 20.64 -6.17 12.49
N ARG A 620 20.95 -7.32 11.89
CA ARG A 620 21.45 -8.53 12.55
C ARG A 620 22.94 -8.69 12.25
N VAL A 621 23.74 -9.04 13.26
CA VAL A 621 25.14 -9.46 13.06
C VAL A 621 25.17 -10.82 12.38
N LYS A 622 25.96 -10.95 11.31
CA LYS A 622 26.13 -12.20 10.54
C LYS A 622 27.05 -13.20 11.22
#